data_AF-A0A2V1B7Y7-F1
#
_entry.id   AF-A0A2V1B7Y7-F1
#
_cell.length_a   1.000
_cell.length_b   1.000
_cell.length_c   1.000
_cell.angle_alpha   90.00
_cell.angle_beta   90.00
_cell.angle_gamma   90.00
#
_symmetry.space_group_name_H-M   'P 1'
#
loop_
_entity.id
_entity.type
_entity.pdbx_description
1 polymer ?
#
loop_
_entity_poly.entity_id
_entity_poly.type
_entity_poly.pdbx_seq_one_letter_code
_entity_poly.pdbx_strand_id
1 'polypeptide(L)'
;MQPFQQAQLLNCGKWHIAMAGETCTSICVLEKIPSDLFLAVNTGLGATADGCTAHLKEGNAYCVGPNEDWKAPYVDVLRSTAAGTLTFSYGSFSPESSTITSTSTNKQTSSSITTSSSTTKQTSSSTTTSKTTSTPTSTALPMSVDGKCGSASSIQATCAGSSFGQCCSVKGNCGITDAFCKTANLCQPIYGTCT
;
A
#
# COMPACT_ATOMS: atom_id res chain seq x y z
N MET A 1 0.46 8.61 -17.98
CA MET A 1 1.30 8.66 -16.77
C MET A 1 1.62 10.10 -16.42
N GLN A 2 0.71 10.78 -15.71
CA GLN A 2 1.01 12.09 -15.13
C GLN A 2 1.91 11.87 -13.91
N PRO A 3 2.99 12.65 -13.76
CA PRO A 3 3.92 12.47 -12.67
C PRO A 3 3.25 12.80 -11.34
N PHE A 4 3.37 11.87 -10.41
CA PHE A 4 3.08 12.05 -8.98
C PHE A 4 3.78 13.34 -8.53
N GLN A 5 3.04 14.40 -8.22
CA GLN A 5 3.63 15.68 -7.82
C GLN A 5 4.43 15.46 -6.53
N GLN A 6 5.74 15.51 -6.68
CA GLN A 6 6.70 14.76 -5.88
C GLN A 6 7.11 15.44 -4.57
N ALA A 7 6.27 16.29 -3.99
CA ALA A 7 6.72 17.15 -2.87
C ALA A 7 5.75 17.30 -1.69
N GLN A 8 4.53 16.75 -1.74
CA GLN A 8 3.58 16.84 -0.60
C GLN A 8 2.99 15.49 -0.16
N LEU A 9 3.39 14.38 -0.79
CA LEU A 9 2.92 13.02 -0.44
C LEU A 9 3.80 12.32 0.60
N LEU A 10 4.92 12.89 1.05
CA LEU A 10 5.82 12.15 1.95
C LEU A 10 5.31 12.03 3.39
N ASN A 11 4.34 12.84 3.80
CA ASN A 11 3.86 12.92 5.17
C ASN A 11 2.37 12.57 5.29
N CYS A 12 1.92 11.59 4.53
CA CYS A 12 0.59 11.03 4.67
C CYS A 12 0.64 9.66 5.34
N GLY A 13 -0.08 9.52 6.46
CA GLY A 13 -0.21 8.27 7.20
C GLY A 13 -1.31 7.36 6.67
N LYS A 14 -2.30 7.92 5.95
CA LYS A 14 -3.39 7.15 5.35
C LYS A 14 -3.75 7.59 3.93
N TRP A 15 -3.72 6.62 3.03
CA TRP A 15 -4.04 6.79 1.62
C TRP A 15 -5.39 6.16 1.28
N HIS A 16 -6.16 6.84 0.44
CA HIS A 16 -7.37 6.31 -0.17
C HIS A 16 -7.16 6.19 -1.68
N ILE A 17 -7.51 5.04 -2.27
CA ILE A 17 -7.44 4.84 -3.71
C ILE A 17 -8.81 5.13 -4.30
N ALA A 18 -8.91 6.16 -5.13
CA ALA A 18 -10.19 6.54 -5.73
C ALA A 18 -10.72 5.45 -6.66
N MET A 19 -11.98 5.08 -6.48
CA MET A 19 -12.71 4.13 -7.32
C MET A 19 -13.54 4.83 -8.40
N ALA A 20 -13.95 4.06 -9.41
CA ALA A 20 -14.81 4.54 -10.48
C ALA A 20 -16.11 5.13 -9.92
N GLY A 21 -16.38 6.39 -10.24
CA GLY A 21 -17.61 7.07 -9.85
C GLY A 21 -17.65 7.61 -8.42
N GLU A 22 -16.53 7.55 -7.68
CA GLU A 22 -16.43 8.27 -6.41
C GLU A 22 -16.33 9.78 -6.60
N THR A 23 -16.76 10.50 -5.57
CA THR A 23 -16.67 11.96 -5.50
C THR A 23 -15.74 12.36 -4.36
N CYS A 24 -15.17 13.56 -4.42
CA CYS A 24 -14.37 14.04 -3.30
C CYS A 24 -15.17 14.07 -1.99
N THR A 25 -16.46 14.41 -2.06
CA THR A 25 -17.36 14.42 -0.90
C THR A 25 -17.56 13.02 -0.32
N SER A 26 -17.76 11.99 -1.15
CA SER A 26 -17.94 10.62 -0.66
C SER A 26 -16.67 10.10 0.02
N ILE A 27 -15.50 10.42 -0.52
CA ILE A 27 -14.20 10.08 0.09
C ILE A 27 -14.01 10.81 1.43
N CYS A 28 -14.30 12.12 1.48
CA CYS A 28 -14.16 12.91 2.72
C CYS A 28 -15.04 12.37 3.86
N VAL A 29 -16.28 12.00 3.55
CA VAL A 29 -17.22 11.45 4.52
C VAL A 29 -16.78 10.06 5.00
N LEU A 30 -16.37 9.20 4.06
CA LEU A 30 -15.95 7.82 4.37
C LEU A 30 -14.68 7.80 5.23
N GLU A 31 -13.74 8.67 4.92
CA GLU A 31 -12.43 8.73 5.56
C GLU A 31 -12.39 9.67 6.77
N LYS A 32 -13.50 10.38 7.03
CA LYS A 32 -13.65 11.34 8.13
C LYS A 32 -12.60 12.46 8.07
N ILE A 33 -12.28 12.93 6.87
CA ILE A 33 -11.39 14.06 6.65
C ILE A 33 -12.21 15.29 6.23
N PRO A 34 -11.99 16.47 6.83
CA PRO A 34 -12.65 17.69 6.39
C PRO A 34 -12.23 18.04 4.96
N SER A 35 -13.19 18.48 4.14
CA SER A 35 -12.99 18.76 2.71
C SER A 35 -11.83 19.71 2.45
N ASP A 36 -11.70 20.78 3.25
CA ASP A 36 -10.61 21.76 3.11
C ASP A 36 -9.23 21.13 3.30
N LEU A 37 -9.11 20.22 4.28
CA LEU A 37 -7.87 19.50 4.51
C LEU A 37 -7.56 18.56 3.35
N PHE A 38 -8.56 17.83 2.86
CA PHE A 38 -8.43 16.92 1.72
C PHE A 38 -7.95 17.64 0.45
N LEU A 39 -8.49 18.83 0.15
CA LEU A 39 -8.04 19.65 -0.98
C LEU A 39 -6.64 20.22 -0.74
N ALA A 40 -6.32 20.61 0.50
CA ALA A 40 -5.02 21.19 0.85
C ALA A 40 -3.86 20.18 0.83
N VAL A 41 -4.11 18.90 1.17
CA VAL A 41 -3.09 17.83 1.09
C VAL A 41 -2.97 17.27 -0.33
N ASN A 42 -4.03 17.38 -1.13
CA ASN A 42 -4.07 16.90 -2.52
C ASN A 42 -4.19 18.09 -3.48
N THR A 43 -3.17 18.97 -3.46
CA THR A 43 -3.18 20.25 -4.20
C THR A 43 -3.40 20.11 -5.72
N GLY A 44 -3.19 18.93 -6.29
CA GLY A 44 -3.51 18.59 -7.69
C GLY A 44 -4.99 18.42 -8.01
N LEU A 45 -5.89 18.45 -7.02
CA LEU A 45 -7.35 18.36 -7.20
C LEU A 45 -8.04 19.71 -7.41
N GLY A 46 -7.31 20.82 -7.23
CA GLY A 46 -7.88 22.18 -7.25
C GLY A 46 -8.39 22.63 -5.87
N ALA A 47 -8.73 23.92 -5.77
CA ALA A 47 -9.06 24.57 -4.50
C ALA A 47 -10.56 24.58 -4.15
N THR A 48 -11.43 24.03 -5.00
CA THR A 48 -12.88 23.99 -4.79
C THR A 48 -13.44 22.57 -4.89
N ALA A 49 -14.48 22.27 -4.09
CA ALA A 49 -15.10 20.94 -4.05
C ALA A 49 -15.72 20.53 -5.40
N ASP A 50 -16.27 21.49 -6.16
CA ASP A 50 -16.86 21.26 -7.48
C ASP A 50 -15.81 20.88 -8.54
N GLY A 51 -14.60 21.46 -8.45
CA GLY A 51 -13.47 21.10 -9.31
C GLY A 51 -12.79 19.80 -8.88
N CYS A 52 -12.81 19.50 -7.58
CA CYS A 52 -12.13 18.35 -7.00
C CYS A 52 -12.52 17.03 -7.66
N THR A 53 -13.82 16.75 -7.81
CA THR A 53 -14.31 15.49 -8.37
C THR A 53 -13.93 15.33 -9.85
N ALA A 54 -13.86 16.43 -10.61
CA ALA A 54 -13.44 16.40 -12.01
C ALA A 54 -11.95 16.03 -12.18
N HIS A 55 -11.14 16.30 -11.14
CA HIS A 55 -9.72 15.97 -11.11
C HIS A 55 -9.41 14.68 -10.34
N LEU A 56 -10.43 14.05 -9.75
CA LEU A 56 -10.33 12.75 -9.14
C LEU A 56 -10.15 11.70 -10.25
N LYS A 57 -9.01 11.01 -10.21
CA LYS A 57 -8.65 9.98 -11.19
C LYS A 57 -8.80 8.63 -10.50
N GLU A 58 -9.64 7.79 -11.09
CA GLU A 58 -9.75 6.40 -10.69
C GLU A 58 -8.36 5.74 -10.67
N GLY A 59 -8.09 4.96 -9.62
CA GLY A 59 -6.83 4.26 -9.41
C GLY A 59 -5.71 5.14 -8.82
N ASN A 60 -5.91 6.45 -8.70
CA ASN A 60 -4.95 7.31 -8.01
C ASN A 60 -5.14 7.27 -6.49
N ALA A 61 -4.02 7.40 -5.77
CA ALA A 61 -4.00 7.55 -4.33
C ALA A 61 -4.12 9.03 -3.93
N TYR A 62 -4.99 9.29 -2.97
CA TYR A 62 -5.22 10.59 -2.37
C TYR A 62 -5.01 10.50 -0.87
N CYS A 63 -4.35 11.51 -0.31
CA CYS A 63 -4.09 11.55 1.12
C CYS A 63 -5.39 11.86 1.86
N VAL A 64 -5.75 10.99 2.81
CA VAL A 64 -6.96 11.12 3.63
C VAL A 64 -6.66 11.13 5.13
N GLY A 65 -5.40 10.89 5.49
CA GLY A 65 -4.88 11.03 6.84
C GLY A 65 -3.46 11.58 6.78
N PRO A 66 -3.28 12.90 6.62
CA PRO A 66 -1.96 13.52 6.78
C PRO A 66 -1.41 13.29 8.19
N ASN A 67 -0.09 13.12 8.32
CA ASN A 67 0.60 13.13 9.61
C ASN A 67 0.59 14.56 10.20
N GLU A 68 0.85 14.72 11.50
CA GLU A 68 0.83 16.05 12.15
C GLU A 68 1.75 17.07 11.46
N ASP A 69 2.88 16.60 10.90
CA ASP A 69 3.86 17.42 10.17
C ASP A 69 3.65 17.45 8.65
N TRP A 70 2.45 17.20 8.12
CA TRP A 70 2.21 17.10 6.68
C TRP A 70 2.52 18.37 5.88
N LYS A 71 2.50 19.52 6.55
CA LYS A 71 2.80 20.83 5.99
C LYS A 71 4.27 21.23 6.17
N ALA A 72 5.09 20.39 6.82
CA ALA A 72 6.49 20.68 7.02
C ALA A 72 7.21 20.73 5.66
N PRO A 73 7.96 21.81 5.37
CA PRO A 73 8.72 21.88 4.13
C PRO A 73 9.73 20.72 4.09
N TYR A 74 9.80 20.04 2.94
CA TYR A 74 10.82 19.04 2.65
C TYR A 74 12.21 19.68 2.66
N VAL A 75 12.80 19.82 3.83
CA VAL A 75 14.22 20.14 4.00
C VAL A 75 14.80 19.13 4.98
N ASP A 76 15.99 18.63 4.66
CA ASP A 76 16.83 17.72 5.44
C ASP A 76 16.64 16.19 5.36
N VAL A 77 16.59 15.62 4.14
CA VAL A 77 17.18 14.27 3.94
C VAL A 77 18.10 14.16 2.71
N LEU A 78 18.11 15.11 1.78
CA LEU A 78 18.94 15.03 0.55
C LEU A 78 20.25 15.86 0.56
N ARG A 79 20.71 16.35 1.72
CA ARG A 79 22.03 16.99 1.83
C ARG A 79 22.71 16.66 3.16
N SER A 80 23.30 15.47 3.27
CA SER A 80 24.23 15.17 4.36
C SER A 80 25.35 14.20 3.98
N THR A 81 25.85 14.28 2.74
CA THR A 81 27.17 13.72 2.40
C THR A 81 27.86 14.58 1.34
N ALA A 82 28.47 15.69 1.77
CA ALA A 82 29.69 16.26 1.18
C ALA A 82 30.24 17.39 2.07
N ALA A 83 31.26 17.03 2.86
CA ALA A 83 32.31 17.81 3.52
C ALA A 83 32.20 19.36 3.60
N GLY A 84 32.37 19.91 4.82
CA GLY A 84 32.84 21.30 4.98
C GLY A 84 32.57 21.98 6.33
N THR A 85 33.37 21.64 7.35
CA THR A 85 33.97 22.49 8.40
C THR A 85 33.23 23.74 8.95
N LEU A 86 32.85 23.64 10.23
CA LEU A 86 32.90 24.60 11.36
C LEU A 86 32.44 26.06 11.15
N THR A 87 31.47 26.50 11.96
CA THR A 87 31.68 27.55 13.00
C THR A 87 30.53 27.60 14.02
N PHE A 88 30.93 27.89 15.26
CA PHE A 88 30.18 28.09 16.52
C PHE A 88 28.96 29.03 16.40
N SER A 89 27.93 28.97 17.27
CA SER A 89 28.01 29.47 18.65
C SER A 89 26.78 29.17 19.51
N TYR A 90 27.07 28.78 20.76
CA TYR A 90 26.35 28.95 22.03
C TYR A 90 24.91 29.49 22.07
N GLY A 91 24.06 28.70 22.74
CA GLY A 91 22.82 29.17 23.37
C GLY A 91 22.34 28.18 24.43
N SER A 92 22.92 28.24 25.62
CA SER A 92 22.47 27.52 26.83
C SER A 92 21.02 27.82 27.15
N PHE A 93 20.17 26.82 27.39
CA PHE A 93 19.16 26.85 28.46
C PHE A 93 18.84 25.42 28.94
N SER A 94 19.29 25.13 30.16
CA SER A 94 18.75 24.11 31.07
C SER A 94 17.38 24.60 31.60
N PRO A 95 16.46 23.73 32.06
CA PRO A 95 16.59 23.09 33.38
C PRO A 95 16.17 21.61 33.47
N GLU A 96 16.90 20.91 34.34
CA GLU A 96 16.56 19.81 35.26
C GLU A 96 15.33 18.91 35.07
N SER A 97 15.64 17.60 35.18
CA SER A 97 14.94 16.52 35.93
C SER A 97 13.55 16.07 35.43
N SER A 98 13.24 14.77 35.29
CA SER A 98 13.73 13.64 36.07
C SER A 98 13.75 12.32 35.28
N THR A 99 14.67 11.48 35.72
CA THR A 99 14.82 10.04 35.51
C THR A 99 13.53 9.23 35.66
N ILE A 100 13.30 8.25 34.77
CA ILE A 100 12.81 6.92 35.18
C ILE A 100 13.55 5.82 34.41
N THR A 101 14.38 5.11 35.15
CA THR A 101 14.99 3.81 34.84
C THR A 101 13.91 2.75 34.63
N SER A 102 14.09 1.88 33.63
CA SER A 102 13.59 0.51 33.70
C SER A 102 14.44 -0.42 32.83
N THR A 103 15.35 -1.10 33.53
CA THR A 103 16.06 -2.31 33.15
C THR A 103 15.07 -3.43 32.84
N SER A 104 15.30 -4.19 31.76
CA SER A 104 14.90 -5.61 31.71
C SER A 104 15.65 -6.36 30.60
N THR A 105 16.49 -7.26 31.10
CA THR A 105 17.20 -8.37 30.46
C THR A 105 16.24 -9.46 29.95
N ASN A 106 16.49 -9.99 28.76
CA ASN A 106 16.37 -11.43 28.38
C ASN A 106 16.73 -11.56 26.89
N LYS A 107 17.92 -12.08 26.52
CA LYS A 107 18.35 -13.49 26.48
C LYS A 107 17.42 -14.36 25.62
N GLN A 108 17.95 -14.73 24.44
CA GLN A 108 17.72 -16.01 23.73
C GLN A 108 16.30 -16.24 23.18
N THR A 109 16.07 -16.90 22.06
CA THR A 109 16.92 -17.74 21.21
C THR A 109 16.23 -17.90 19.87
N SER A 110 17.07 -17.94 18.85
CA SER A 110 16.90 -18.47 17.52
C SER A 110 15.85 -19.56 17.35
N SER A 111 14.99 -19.33 16.35
CA SER A 111 14.33 -20.38 15.58
C SER A 111 15.37 -21.32 14.96
N SER A 112 15.09 -22.62 14.95
CA SER A 112 15.71 -23.56 14.01
C SER A 112 14.69 -24.62 13.60
N ILE A 113 14.14 -24.49 12.39
CA ILE A 113 14.32 -25.37 11.22
C ILE A 113 14.16 -26.87 11.51
N THR A 114 13.20 -27.48 10.82
CA THR A 114 13.40 -28.78 10.13
C THR A 114 12.40 -28.85 8.95
N THR A 115 12.86 -28.92 7.69
CA THR A 115 13.08 -30.15 6.86
C THR A 115 11.79 -31.00 6.79
N SER A 116 11.20 -31.40 5.65
CA SER A 116 11.76 -31.93 4.39
C SER A 116 10.65 -32.10 3.33
N SER A 117 11.01 -31.96 2.04
CA SER A 117 10.84 -32.92 0.92
C SER A 117 9.60 -33.86 0.92
N SER A 118 8.80 -34.03 -0.14
CA SER A 118 9.19 -34.63 -1.44
C SER A 118 7.96 -34.96 -2.33
N THR A 119 8.09 -34.76 -3.65
CA THR A 119 7.59 -35.53 -4.83
C THR A 119 6.25 -36.33 -4.77
N THR A 120 5.32 -36.21 -5.74
CA THR A 120 5.37 -36.91 -7.05
C THR A 120 4.16 -36.57 -7.97
N LYS A 121 4.39 -36.56 -9.30
CA LYS A 121 3.60 -37.03 -10.49
C LYS A 121 2.05 -37.11 -10.42
N GLN A 122 1.22 -36.88 -11.44
CA GLN A 122 1.33 -36.89 -12.92
C GLN A 122 -0.03 -36.44 -13.56
N THR A 123 0.06 -35.91 -14.79
CA THR A 123 -0.78 -36.22 -15.97
C THR A 123 -2.30 -35.94 -16.01
N SER A 124 -2.62 -34.88 -16.77
CA SER A 124 -3.59 -34.73 -17.88
C SER A 124 -4.87 -35.58 -17.93
N SER A 125 -6.03 -34.92 -18.07
CA SER A 125 -6.89 -35.04 -19.26
C SER A 125 -8.05 -34.02 -19.29
N SER A 126 -8.36 -33.63 -20.52
CA SER A 126 -9.32 -32.63 -21.00
C SER A 126 -10.78 -33.09 -21.00
N THR A 127 -11.73 -32.16 -20.78
CA THR A 127 -13.01 -32.15 -21.51
C THR A 127 -13.65 -30.76 -21.54
N THR A 128 -14.13 -30.42 -22.73
CA THR A 128 -14.87 -29.25 -23.21
C THR A 128 -16.21 -28.99 -22.51
N THR A 129 -16.64 -27.72 -22.39
CA THR A 129 -17.87 -27.13 -23.01
C THR A 129 -18.10 -25.70 -22.48
N SER A 130 -18.67 -24.86 -23.35
CA SER A 130 -18.67 -23.40 -23.39
C SER A 130 -19.68 -22.66 -22.50
N LYS A 131 -19.41 -21.35 -22.35
CA LYS A 131 -20.34 -20.19 -22.23
C LYS A 131 -21.28 -20.13 -21.01
N THR A 132 -21.02 -19.17 -20.12
CA THR A 132 -21.95 -18.05 -19.94
C THR A 132 -21.24 -16.77 -19.56
N THR A 133 -21.63 -15.70 -20.23
CA THR A 133 -21.19 -14.32 -20.13
C THR A 133 -21.81 -13.67 -18.90
N SER A 134 -20.99 -13.09 -18.02
CA SER A 134 -21.36 -11.89 -17.26
C SER A 134 -20.10 -11.17 -16.83
N THR A 135 -19.82 -10.09 -17.54
CA THR A 135 -18.82 -9.07 -17.28
C THR A 135 -19.02 -8.47 -15.88
N PRO A 136 -17.95 -8.29 -15.09
CA PRO A 136 -17.79 -7.06 -14.35
C PRO A 136 -16.54 -6.36 -14.87
N THR A 137 -16.74 -5.15 -15.38
CA THR A 137 -15.69 -4.21 -15.72
C THR A 137 -15.01 -3.79 -14.42
N SER A 138 -14.04 -4.58 -13.97
CA SER A 138 -13.03 -4.19 -12.99
C SER A 138 -11.80 -3.81 -13.79
N THR A 139 -11.27 -2.61 -13.56
CA THR A 139 -10.02 -2.11 -14.14
C THR A 139 -8.94 -3.18 -13.94
N ALA A 140 -8.71 -3.97 -15.00
CA ALA A 140 -8.05 -5.25 -14.89
C ALA A 140 -6.57 -5.02 -14.60
N LEU A 141 -6.17 -5.25 -13.36
CA LEU A 141 -4.76 -5.37 -12.98
C LEU A 141 -4.08 -6.40 -13.90
N PRO A 142 -2.80 -6.20 -14.24
CA PRO A 142 -2.10 -7.14 -15.10
C PRO A 142 -2.09 -8.54 -14.46
N MET A 143 -2.38 -9.57 -15.25
CA MET A 143 -2.37 -10.95 -14.75
C MET A 143 -0.95 -11.37 -14.37
N SER A 144 -0.84 -12.07 -13.24
CA SER A 144 0.43 -12.63 -12.78
C SER A 144 0.93 -13.73 -13.72
N VAL A 145 2.15 -13.54 -14.24
CA VAL A 145 2.85 -14.50 -15.10
C VAL A 145 3.99 -15.23 -14.38
N ASP A 146 4.34 -14.76 -13.18
CA ASP A 146 5.43 -15.25 -12.33
C ASP A 146 4.95 -15.82 -10.99
N GLY A 147 3.63 -15.85 -10.76
CA GLY A 147 3.01 -16.31 -9.53
C GLY A 147 3.10 -15.30 -8.38
N LYS A 148 3.56 -14.07 -8.65
CA LYS A 148 3.55 -12.97 -7.69
C LYS A 148 2.37 -12.04 -7.91
N CYS A 149 1.86 -11.50 -6.81
CA CYS A 149 0.71 -10.60 -6.82
C CYS A 149 0.87 -9.47 -5.83
N GLY A 150 0.10 -8.39 -6.04
CA GLY A 150 0.15 -7.21 -5.21
C GLY A 150 1.57 -6.64 -5.10
N SER A 151 1.97 -6.27 -3.89
CA SER A 151 3.27 -5.63 -3.63
C SER A 151 4.48 -6.54 -3.87
N ALA A 152 4.31 -7.86 -3.97
CA ALA A 152 5.41 -8.77 -4.30
C ALA A 152 5.66 -8.86 -5.82
N SER A 153 4.75 -8.30 -6.64
CA SER A 153 4.91 -8.21 -8.09
C SER A 153 5.38 -6.81 -8.47
N SER A 154 6.39 -6.71 -9.33
CA SER A 154 6.88 -5.41 -9.83
C SER A 154 5.87 -4.64 -10.68
N ILE A 155 4.80 -5.31 -11.13
CA ILE A 155 3.71 -4.73 -11.92
C ILE A 155 2.39 -4.70 -11.15
N GLN A 156 2.41 -4.99 -9.85
CA GLN A 156 1.22 -5.05 -9.01
C GLN A 156 0.14 -6.02 -9.54
N ALA A 157 0.60 -7.19 -9.99
CA ALA A 157 -0.24 -8.15 -10.69
C ALA A 157 -1.38 -8.74 -9.84
N THR A 158 -2.42 -9.23 -10.53
CA THR A 158 -3.51 -10.03 -9.95
C THR A 158 -3.33 -11.51 -10.26
N CYS A 159 -3.74 -12.35 -9.31
CA CYS A 159 -3.84 -13.80 -9.47
C CYS A 159 -5.08 -14.20 -10.26
N ALA A 160 -6.06 -13.31 -10.43
CA ALA A 160 -7.27 -13.60 -11.18
C ALA A 160 -6.95 -13.98 -12.65
N GLY A 161 -7.27 -15.22 -13.01
CA GLY A 161 -7.07 -15.81 -14.34
C GLY A 161 -5.68 -16.44 -14.53
N SER A 162 -4.82 -16.42 -13.52
CA SER A 162 -3.46 -16.95 -13.59
C SER A 162 -3.41 -18.47 -13.39
N SER A 163 -2.46 -19.15 -14.05
CA SER A 163 -2.23 -20.59 -13.89
C SER A 163 -1.71 -20.98 -12.50
N PHE A 164 -1.20 -20.02 -11.72
CA PHE A 164 -0.75 -20.22 -10.35
C PHE A 164 -1.91 -20.28 -9.35
N GLY A 165 -3.13 -19.90 -9.77
CA GLY A 165 -4.32 -19.88 -8.94
C GLY A 165 -4.90 -18.47 -8.79
N GLN A 166 -6.14 -18.39 -8.31
CA GLN A 166 -6.94 -17.16 -8.31
C GLN A 166 -6.74 -16.28 -7.07
N CYS A 167 -6.10 -16.79 -6.02
CA CYS A 167 -6.03 -16.14 -4.72
C CYS A 167 -4.65 -15.55 -4.49
N CYS A 168 -4.59 -14.31 -4.03
CA CYS A 168 -3.34 -13.67 -3.62
C CYS A 168 -3.18 -13.79 -2.11
N SER A 169 -2.19 -14.56 -1.65
CA SER A 169 -1.88 -14.65 -0.23
C SER A 169 -1.30 -13.33 0.31
N VAL A 170 -1.32 -13.16 1.63
CA VAL A 170 -0.66 -12.04 2.33
C VAL A 170 0.82 -11.87 1.97
N LYS A 171 1.48 -12.97 1.58
CA LYS A 171 2.89 -12.98 1.17
C LYS A 171 3.10 -12.58 -0.29
N GLY A 172 2.05 -12.20 -1.01
CA GLY A 172 2.10 -11.80 -2.41
C GLY A 172 2.38 -12.96 -3.37
N ASN A 173 1.91 -14.16 -3.03
CA ASN A 173 1.98 -15.33 -3.91
C ASN A 173 0.58 -15.74 -4.36
N CYS A 174 0.46 -16.14 -5.62
CA CYS A 174 -0.75 -16.74 -6.17
C CYS A 174 -0.90 -18.21 -5.76
N GLY A 175 -2.14 -18.63 -5.49
CA GLY A 175 -2.46 -20.00 -5.14
C GLY A 175 -3.96 -20.30 -5.25
N ILE A 176 -4.32 -21.57 -5.03
CA ILE A 176 -5.72 -22.06 -5.05
C ILE A 176 -6.17 -22.64 -3.70
N THR A 177 -5.25 -22.89 -2.76
CA THR A 177 -5.60 -23.55 -1.50
C THR A 177 -6.06 -22.54 -0.45
N ASP A 178 -6.70 -23.04 0.59
CA ASP A 178 -7.14 -22.27 1.76
C ASP A 178 -6.07 -21.37 2.38
N ALA A 179 -4.78 -21.77 2.29
CA ALA A 179 -3.67 -20.95 2.78
C ALA A 179 -3.51 -19.63 2.02
N PHE A 180 -4.01 -19.58 0.78
CA PHE A 180 -3.98 -18.40 -0.10
C PHE A 180 -5.33 -17.71 -0.18
N CYS A 181 -6.44 -18.48 -0.17
CA CYS A 181 -7.78 -17.96 -0.45
C CYS A 181 -8.54 -17.48 0.78
N LYS A 182 -8.25 -18.02 1.97
CA LYS A 182 -9.01 -17.66 3.18
C LYS A 182 -8.71 -16.23 3.59
N THR A 183 -9.76 -15.46 3.83
CA THR A 183 -9.66 -14.14 4.46
C THR A 183 -9.00 -14.23 5.85
N ALA A 184 -9.23 -15.34 6.57
CA ALA A 184 -8.56 -15.66 7.83
C ALA A 184 -7.03 -15.81 7.70
N ASN A 185 -6.54 -16.17 6.52
CA ASN A 185 -5.11 -16.23 6.18
C ASN A 185 -4.62 -14.96 5.46
N LEU A 186 -5.38 -13.86 5.58
CA LEU A 186 -5.06 -12.55 5.03
C LEU A 186 -4.90 -12.57 3.49
N CYS A 187 -5.79 -13.30 2.81
CA CYS A 187 -5.93 -13.18 1.36
C CYS A 187 -6.17 -11.72 0.95
N GLN A 188 -5.53 -11.28 -0.13
CA GLN A 188 -5.60 -9.90 -0.63
C GLN A 188 -6.68 -9.77 -1.71
N PRO A 189 -7.91 -9.29 -1.39
CA PRO A 189 -9.05 -9.30 -2.30
C PRO A 189 -8.91 -8.37 -3.51
N ILE A 190 -7.97 -7.42 -3.46
CA ILE A 190 -7.66 -6.54 -4.59
C ILE A 190 -6.88 -7.30 -5.69
N TYR A 191 -6.08 -8.30 -5.30
CA TYR A 191 -5.17 -9.03 -6.20
C TYR A 191 -5.59 -10.49 -6.41
N GLY A 192 -6.76 -10.90 -5.93
CA GLY A 192 -7.26 -12.26 -6.07
C GLY A 192 -8.66 -12.46 -5.50
N THR A 193 -9.22 -13.65 -5.72
CA THR A 193 -10.55 -14.03 -5.24
C THR A 193 -10.46 -14.68 -3.88
N CYS A 194 -10.85 -13.97 -2.82
CA CYS A 194 -10.80 -14.47 -1.44
C CYS A 194 -12.14 -15.04 -0.98
N THR A 195 -12.09 -16.03 -0.08
CA THR A 195 -13.26 -16.74 0.48
C THR A 195 -13.24 -16.79 2.01
#